data_AF-A0A7V3UUX6-F1
#
_entry.id   AF-A0A7V3UUX6-F1
#
_cell.length_a   1.000
_cell.length_b   1.000
_cell.length_c   1.000
_cell.angle_alpha   90.00
_cell.angle_beta   90.00
_cell.angle_gamma   90.00
#
_symmetry.space_group_name_H-M   'P 1'
#
loop_
_entity.id
_entity.type
_entity.pdbx_description
1 polymer ?
#
loop_
_entity_poly.entity_id
_entity_poly.type
_entity_poly.pdbx_seq_one_letter_code
_entity_poly.pdbx_strand_id
1 'polypeptide(L)'
;LLTKNSESIIVSEVKKSSHFLESAKMQLAFYLWQLKQKGISKLSGELRFPKEKRNIKISLTTALENKLSRTCREIKTIVNFEKPPKPVKIKYCKSCGYYELCWV
;
A
#
# COMPACT_ATOMS: atom_id res chain seq x y z
N LEU A 1 3.06 -3.90 -12.59
CA LEU A 1 3.85 -4.54 -13.68
C LEU A 1 4.77 -5.58 -13.04
N LEU A 2 4.89 -6.76 -13.64
CA LEU A 2 5.82 -7.81 -13.20
C LEU A 2 6.93 -7.91 -14.23
N THR A 3 8.16 -7.70 -13.80
CA THR A 3 9.35 -7.94 -14.63
C THR A 3 10.06 -9.16 -14.10
N LYS A 4 10.29 -10.15 -14.96
CA LYS A 4 11.01 -11.39 -14.61
C LYS A 4 12.36 -11.37 -15.29
N ASN A 5 13.41 -11.48 -14.49
CA ASN A 5 14.75 -11.78 -14.99
C ASN A 5 15.04 -13.27 -14.69
N SER A 6 16.13 -13.83 -15.24
CA SER A 6 16.51 -15.24 -15.06
C SER A 6 16.56 -15.69 -13.59
N GLU A 7 16.78 -14.77 -12.65
CA GLU A 7 17.00 -15.06 -11.23
C GLU A 7 16.09 -14.33 -10.25
N SER A 8 15.26 -13.36 -10.65
CA SER A 8 14.43 -12.60 -9.71
C SER A 8 13.18 -11.99 -10.35
N ILE A 9 12.17 -11.75 -9.51
CA ILE A 9 10.92 -11.09 -9.90
C ILE A 9 10.89 -9.69 -9.28
N ILE A 10 10.64 -8.69 -10.13
CA ILE A 10 10.45 -7.30 -9.72
C ILE A 10 8.98 -6.94 -9.88
N VAL A 11 8.35 -6.54 -8.78
CA VAL A 11 6.99 -6.01 -8.78
C VAL A 11 7.08 -4.48 -8.84
N SER A 12 6.62 -3.89 -9.93
CA SER A 12 6.61 -2.44 -10.10
C SER A 12 5.21 -1.85 -9.99
N GLU A 13 5.07 -0.79 -9.20
CA GLU A 13 3.84 0.00 -9.06
C GLU A 13 4.11 1.43 -9.57
N VAL A 14 3.27 1.92 -10.47
CA VAL A 14 3.43 3.23 -11.12
C VAL A 14 2.40 4.20 -10.56
N LYS A 15 2.83 5.36 -10.07
CA LYS A 15 1.95 6.45 -9.61
C LYS A 15 2.32 7.75 -10.31
N LYS A 16 1.31 8.63 -10.50
CA LYS A 16 1.51 9.93 -11.14
C LYS A 16 2.46 10.84 -10.33
N SER A 17 2.40 10.79 -9.01
CA SER A 17 3.25 11.58 -8.10
C SER A 17 3.52 10.84 -6.79
N SER A 18 4.56 11.27 -6.06
CA SER A 18 4.96 10.75 -4.76
C SER A 18 4.22 11.38 -3.58
N HIS A 19 3.23 12.25 -3.83
CA HIS A 19 2.43 12.90 -2.77
C HIS A 19 1.82 11.90 -1.77
N PHE A 20 1.46 10.70 -2.23
CA PHE A 20 0.91 9.62 -1.39
C PHE A 20 1.89 8.45 -1.21
N LEU A 21 3.19 8.76 -1.06
CA LEU A 21 4.28 7.77 -1.01
C LEU A 21 4.02 6.64 -0.01
N GLU A 22 3.58 6.96 1.20
CA GLU A 22 3.38 5.92 2.23
C GLU A 22 2.28 4.92 1.83
N SER A 23 1.18 5.40 1.25
CA SER A 23 0.14 4.50 0.75
C SER A 23 0.64 3.63 -0.40
N ALA A 24 1.43 4.20 -1.32
CA ALA A 24 2.01 3.45 -2.43
C ALA A 24 3.01 2.39 -1.94
N LYS A 25 3.80 2.72 -0.92
CA LYS A 25 4.72 1.79 -0.25
C LYS A 25 3.97 0.64 0.41
N MET A 26 2.92 0.92 1.18
CA MET A 26 2.12 -0.10 1.83
C MET A 26 1.39 -1.00 0.82
N GLN A 27 0.87 -0.42 -0.27
CA GLN A 27 0.25 -1.17 -1.37
C GLN A 27 1.25 -2.14 -2.01
N LEU A 28 2.44 -1.67 -2.37
CA LEU A 28 3.46 -2.52 -2.97
C LEU A 28 3.98 -3.59 -2.01
N ALA A 29 4.18 -3.23 -0.73
CA ALA A 29 4.55 -4.17 0.32
C ALA A 29 3.53 -5.30 0.46
N PHE A 30 2.23 -4.99 0.36
CA PHE A 30 1.18 -6.00 0.38
C PHE A 30 1.31 -7.03 -0.76
N TYR A 31 1.57 -6.56 -1.99
CA TYR A 31 1.78 -7.47 -3.12
C TYR A 31 3.01 -8.35 -2.94
N LEU A 32 4.15 -7.77 -2.53
CA LEU A 32 5.36 -8.54 -2.24
C LEU A 32 5.09 -9.60 -1.17
N TRP A 33 4.37 -9.22 -0.11
CA TRP A 33 4.07 -10.11 1.01
C TRP A 33 3.20 -11.28 0.54
N GLN A 34 2.15 -11.03 -0.25
CA GLN A 34 1.33 -12.11 -0.82
C GLN A 34 2.14 -13.08 -1.68
N LEU A 35 3.06 -12.58 -2.49
CA LEU A 35 3.92 -13.42 -3.34
C LEU A 35 4.91 -14.24 -2.49
N LYS A 36 5.48 -13.66 -1.43
CA LYS A 36 6.33 -14.36 -0.46
C LYS A 36 5.55 -15.50 0.21
N GLN A 37 4.31 -15.26 0.63
CA GLN A 37 3.45 -16.29 1.23
C GLN A 37 3.11 -17.44 0.27
N LYS A 38 3.19 -17.22 -1.05
CA LYS A 38 3.03 -18.25 -2.09
C LYS A 38 4.34 -19.01 -2.40
N GLY A 39 5.40 -18.80 -1.62
CA GLY A 39 6.68 -19.50 -1.76
C GLY A 39 7.66 -18.86 -2.74
N ILE A 40 7.37 -17.66 -3.26
CA ILE A 40 8.29 -16.96 -4.17
C ILE A 40 9.33 -16.22 -3.32
N SER A 41 10.59 -16.67 -3.35
CA SER A 41 11.64 -16.17 -2.46
C SER A 41 12.45 -14.99 -3.01
N LYS A 42 12.66 -14.92 -4.33
CA LYS A 42 13.50 -13.90 -4.98
C LYS A 42 12.67 -12.73 -5.53
N LEU A 43 12.13 -11.92 -4.62
CA LEU A 43 11.24 -10.78 -4.93
C LEU A 43 11.86 -9.43 -4.55
N SER A 44 11.60 -8.41 -5.37
CA SER A 44 11.84 -7.00 -5.01
C SER A 44 10.73 -6.10 -5.53
N GLY A 45 10.54 -4.95 -4.89
CA GLY A 45 9.56 -3.94 -5.29
C GLY A 45 10.21 -2.70 -5.87
N GLU A 46 9.52 -2.04 -6.80
CA GLU A 46 9.87 -0.71 -7.30
C GLU A 46 8.65 0.19 -7.44
N LEU A 47 8.66 1.35 -6.78
CA LEU A 47 7.72 2.43 -7.03
C LEU A 47 8.28 3.33 -8.13
N ARG A 48 7.48 3.63 -9.15
CA ARG A 48 7.86 4.52 -10.26
C ARG A 48 6.95 5.74 -10.28
N PHE A 49 7.56 6.92 -10.33
CA PHE A 49 6.88 8.22 -10.41
C PHE A 49 7.33 8.96 -11.68
N PRO A 50 6.74 8.67 -12.85
CA PRO A 50 7.23 9.18 -14.14
C PRO A 50 7.28 10.71 -14.21
N LYS A 51 6.26 11.40 -13.67
CA LYS A 51 6.21 12.88 -13.64
C LYS A 51 7.40 13.49 -12.90
N GLU A 52 7.91 12.78 -11.89
CA GLU A 52 9.00 13.22 -11.03
C GLU A 52 10.35 12.62 -11.44
N LYS A 53 10.38 11.79 -12.50
CA LYS A 53 11.55 11.01 -12.92
C LYS A 53 12.21 10.27 -11.75
N ARG A 54 11.39 9.76 -10.83
CA ARG A 54 11.84 9.19 -9.55
C ARG A 54 11.40 7.73 -9.43
N ASN A 55 12.34 6.85 -9.10
CA ASN A 55 12.07 5.47 -8.76
C ASN A 55 12.55 5.17 -7.33
N ILE A 56 11.81 4.36 -6.59
CA ILE A 56 12.14 3.97 -5.21
C ILE A 56 12.04 2.45 -5.08
N LYS A 57 13.15 1.81 -4.71
CA LYS A 57 13.16 0.36 -4.42
C LYS A 57 12.55 0.08 -3.05
N ILE A 58 11.73 -0.95 -2.97
CA ILE A 58 11.06 -1.42 -1.76
C ILE A 58 11.42 -2.88 -1.52
N SER A 59 11.79 -3.21 -0.28
CA SER A 59 12.01 -4.58 0.18
C SER A 59 11.14 -4.86 1.41
N LEU A 60 10.74 -6.13 1.57
CA LEU A 60 10.02 -6.60 2.76
C LEU A 60 11.00 -6.77 3.92
N THR A 61 11.25 -5.68 4.65
CA THR A 61 11.95 -5.75 5.93
C THR A 61 11.01 -6.24 7.02
N THR A 62 11.56 -6.83 8.09
CA THR A 62 10.77 -7.27 9.26
C THR A 62 9.89 -6.14 9.81
N ALA A 63 10.40 -4.91 9.86
CA ALA A 63 9.64 -3.74 10.31
C ALA A 63 8.44 -3.43 9.40
N LEU A 64 8.63 -3.53 8.07
CA LEU A 64 7.57 -3.30 7.10
C LEU A 64 6.52 -4.41 7.12
N GLU A 65 6.94 -5.66 7.28
CA GLU A 65 6.04 -6.81 7.45
C GLU A 65 5.21 -6.69 8.72
N ASN A 66 5.82 -6.29 9.85
CA ASN A 66 5.11 -6.05 11.10
C ASN A 66 4.10 -4.91 10.96
N LYS A 67 4.49 -3.81 10.31
CA LYS A 67 3.58 -2.69 10.03
C LYS A 67 2.41 -3.13 9.15
N LEU A 68 2.67 -3.91 8.10
CA LEU A 68 1.66 -4.44 7.20
C LEU A 68 0.67 -5.36 7.94
N SER A 69 1.19 -6.32 8.71
CA SER A 69 0.38 -7.24 9.51
C SER A 69 -0.53 -6.50 10.50
N ARG A 70 0.02 -5.51 11.21
CA ARG A 70 -0.75 -4.64 12.11
C ARG A 70 -1.84 -3.87 11.36
N THR A 71 -1.50 -3.24 10.24
CA THR A 71 -2.45 -2.47 9.43
C THR A 71 -3.58 -3.35 8.91
N CYS A 72 -3.29 -4.54 8.41
CA CYS A 72 -4.30 -5.50 7.96
C CYS A 72 -5.21 -5.96 9.12
N ARG A 73 -4.66 -6.16 10.32
CA ARG A 73 -5.45 -6.49 11.51
C ARG A 73 -6.40 -5.36 11.88
N GLU A 74 -5.90 -4.13 11.95
CA GLU A 74 -6.71 -2.94 12.28
C GLU A 74 -7.84 -2.72 11.25
N ILE A 75 -7.56 -2.88 9.95
CA ILE A 75 -8.60 -2.81 8.90
C ILE A 75 -9.68 -3.87 9.14
N LYS A 76 -9.30 -5.13 9.39
CA LYS A 76 -10.26 -6.21 9.68
C LYS A 76 -11.10 -5.91 10.92
N THR A 77 -10.49 -5.35 11.97
CA THR A 77 -11.23 -4.92 13.16
C THR A 77 -12.29 -3.88 12.82
N ILE A 78 -11.93 -2.84 12.05
CA ILE A 78 -12.88 -1.77 11.66
C ILE A 78 -14.02 -2.33 10.79
N VAL A 79 -13.71 -3.22 9.84
CA VAL A 79 -14.72 -3.84 8.96
C VAL A 79 -15.73 -4.68 9.74
N ASN A 80 -15.33 -5.26 10.87
CA ASN A 80 -16.19 -6.12 11.70
C ASN A 80 -16.97 -5.36 12.78
N PHE A 81 -16.88 -4.02 12.83
CA PHE A 81 -17.75 -3.27 13.74
C PHE A 81 -19.19 -3.31 13.26
N GLU A 82 -20.13 -3.43 14.20
CA GLU A 82 -21.58 -3.35 13.91
C GLU A 82 -21.93 -2.02 13.23
N LYS A 83 -21.22 -0.95 13.60
CA LYS A 83 -21.37 0.40 13.03
C LYS A 83 -19.99 0.99 12.75
N PRO A 84 -19.83 1.78 11.67
CA PRO A 84 -18.56 2.42 11.37
C PRO A 84 -18.11 3.32 12.53
N PRO A 85 -16.79 3.50 12.74
CA PRO A 85 -16.27 4.40 13.75
C PRO A 85 -16.77 5.83 13.50
N LYS A 86 -16.94 6.62 14.57
CA LYS A 86 -17.33 8.02 14.46
C LYS A 86 -16.34 8.76 13.54
N PRO A 87 -16.83 9.48 12.52
CA PRO A 87 -15.94 10.15 11.58
C PRO A 87 -15.14 11.25 12.28
N VAL A 88 -13.86 11.38 11.93
CA VAL A 88 -12.98 12.45 12.40
C VAL A 88 -12.55 13.28 11.20
N LYS A 89 -12.73 14.60 11.26
CA LYS A 89 -12.43 15.48 10.13
C LYS A 89 -10.92 15.64 9.98
N ILE A 90 -10.39 15.22 8.84
CA ILE A 90 -8.97 15.28 8.49
C ILE A 90 -8.76 16.00 7.16
N LYS A 91 -7.50 16.28 6.81
CA LYS A 91 -7.16 16.99 5.56
C LYS A 91 -7.69 16.32 4.29
N TYR A 92 -7.87 14.99 4.30
CA TYR A 92 -8.40 14.23 3.16
C TYR A 92 -9.92 14.28 3.03
N CYS A 93 -10.66 14.73 4.06
CA CYS A 93 -12.12 14.79 4.00
C CYS A 93 -12.63 15.75 2.92
N LYS A 94 -11.92 16.86 2.66
CA LYS A 94 -12.34 17.91 1.71
C LYS A 94 -12.58 17.38 0.29
N SER A 95 -11.83 16.36 -0.13
CA SER A 95 -11.93 15.74 -1.46
C SER A 95 -12.39 14.27 -1.38
N CYS A 96 -12.95 13.85 -0.24
CA CYS A 96 -13.37 12.47 -0.04
C CYS A 96 -14.68 12.22 -0.79
N GLY A 97 -14.76 11.15 -1.58
CA GLY A 97 -15.99 10.74 -2.27
C GLY A 97 -17.16 10.37 -1.35
N TYR A 98 -16.91 10.23 -0.05
CA TYR A 98 -17.91 9.95 0.98
C TYR A 98 -18.24 11.17 1.86
N TYR A 99 -17.87 12.39 1.45
CA TYR A 99 -18.03 13.58 2.29
C TYR A 99 -19.48 13.76 2.76
N GLU A 100 -20.44 13.67 1.84
CA GLU A 100 -21.86 13.89 2.14
C GLU A 100 -22.39 12.84 3.13
N LEU A 101 -21.98 11.58 2.99
CA LEU A 101 -22.40 10.52 3.90
C LEU A 101 -21.86 10.67 5.34
N CYS A 102 -20.76 11.40 5.50
CA CYS A 102 -20.11 11.56 6.81
C CYS A 102 -20.48 12.85 7.54
N TRP A 103 -20.87 13.92 6.82
CA TRP A 103 -20.91 15.28 7.38
C TRP A 103 -22.12 16.13 7.01
N VAL A 104 -22.94 15.69 6.06
CA VAL A 104 -24.21 16.34 5.70
C VAL A 104 -25.33 15.57 6.39
#